data_AF-A0A167BRA8-F1
#
_entry.id   AF-A0A167BRA8-F1
#
_cell.length_a   1.000
_cell.length_b   1.000
_cell.length_c   1.000
_cell.angle_alpha   90.00
_cell.angle_beta   90.00
_cell.angle_gamma   90.00
#
_symmetry.space_group_name_H-M   'P 1'
#
loop_
_entity.id
_entity.type
_entity.pdbx_description
1 polymer ?
#
loop_
_entity_poly.entity_id
_entity_poly.type
_entity_poly.pdbx_seq_one_letter_code
_entity_poly.pdbx_strand_id
1 'polypeptide(L)'
;MLNTLLEFYIEHQWLALPLAMLSAAGVGILWMGWLSLMLTAFGQRRWLWGFAILLLPVPASPCFALRHPTLNPWANRLVLWGLLLSLPILVLTGWWGWLALTQAAPAA
;
A
#
# COMPACT_ATOMS: atom_id res chain seq x y z
N MET A 1 -1.39 -27.44 6.50
CA MET A 1 -0.96 -26.13 5.95
C MET A 1 -1.51 -24.95 6.74
N LEU A 2 -2.81 -24.81 6.97
CA LEU A 2 -3.33 -23.68 7.76
C LEU A 2 -2.83 -23.69 9.21
N ASN A 3 -2.80 -24.85 9.88
CA ASN A 3 -2.27 -24.98 11.25
C ASN A 3 -0.77 -24.66 11.34
N THR A 4 0.05 -25.12 10.39
CA THR A 4 1.49 -24.86 10.39
C THR A 4 1.82 -23.38 10.11
N LEU A 5 1.05 -22.70 9.28
CA LEU A 5 1.16 -21.25 9.11
C LEU A 5 0.73 -20.48 10.37
N LEU A 6 -0.31 -20.94 11.06
CA LEU A 6 -0.77 -20.35 12.32
C LEU A 6 0.27 -20.52 13.43
N GLU A 7 0.89 -21.70 13.56
CA GLU A 7 1.98 -21.95 14.51
C GLU A 7 3.17 -21.03 14.25
N PHE A 8 3.62 -20.92 12.98
CA PHE A 8 4.69 -20.00 12.59
C PHE A 8 4.36 -18.53 12.90
N TYR A 9 3.11 -18.12 12.67
CA TYR A 9 2.63 -16.76 12.94
C TYR A 9 2.55 -16.45 14.43
N ILE A 10 2.13 -17.42 15.25
CA ILE A 10 2.09 -17.30 16.72
C ILE A 10 3.51 -17.20 17.29
N GLU A 11 4.45 -17.99 16.77
CA GLU A 11 5.86 -17.98 17.19
C GLU A 11 6.55 -16.64 16.87
N HIS A 12 6.20 -16.04 15.72
CA HIS A 12 6.78 -14.77 15.24
C HIS A 12 5.81 -13.58 15.38
N GLN A 13 4.81 -13.69 16.27
CA GLN A 13 3.75 -12.71 16.43
C GLN A 13 4.27 -11.30 16.75
N TRP A 14 5.39 -11.23 17.47
CA TRP A 14 6.08 -9.99 17.83
C TRP A 14 6.56 -9.17 16.61
N LEU A 15 6.80 -9.82 15.47
CA LEU A 15 7.23 -9.19 14.23
C LEU A 15 6.02 -9.00 13.30
N ALA A 16 5.14 -10.01 13.23
CA ALA A 16 3.99 -10.02 12.34
C ALA A 16 2.96 -8.92 12.67
N LEU A 17 2.67 -8.68 13.95
CA LEU A 17 1.76 -7.61 14.39
C LEU A 17 2.24 -6.21 14.00
N PRO A 18 3.46 -5.75 14.37
CA PRO A 18 3.93 -4.44 13.99
C PRO A 18 4.00 -4.28 12.47
N LEU A 19 4.40 -5.31 11.74
CA LEU A 19 4.44 -5.28 10.28
C LEU A 19 3.04 -5.10 9.67
N ALA A 20 2.04 -5.80 10.23
CA ALA A 20 0.64 -5.64 9.85
C ALA A 20 0.12 -4.24 10.19
N MET A 21 0.43 -3.69 11.36
CA MET A 21 0.03 -2.33 11.76
C MET A 21 0.68 -1.26 10.87
N LEU A 22 1.98 -1.37 10.60
CA LEU A 22 2.72 -0.49 9.72
C LEU A 22 2.20 -0.55 8.28
N SER A 23 1.88 -1.75 7.78
CA SER A 23 1.29 -1.91 6.45
C SER A 23 -0.10 -1.28 6.37
N ALA A 24 -0.95 -1.52 7.36
CA ALA A 24 -2.26 -0.90 7.46
C ALA A 24 -2.18 0.63 7.52
N ALA A 25 -1.24 1.18 8.29
CA ALA A 25 -1.01 2.62 8.36
C ALA A 25 -0.54 3.22 7.02
N GLY A 26 0.44 2.59 6.38
CA GLY A 26 0.95 3.01 5.07
C GLY A 26 -0.12 2.97 3.98
N VAL A 27 -0.90 1.90 3.95
CA VAL A 27 -2.05 1.75 3.04
C VAL A 27 -3.12 2.79 3.34
N GLY A 28 -3.44 3.04 4.61
CA GLY A 28 -4.41 4.06 5.00
C GLY A 28 -4.03 5.47 4.55
N ILE A 29 -2.75 5.84 4.70
CA ILE A 29 -2.20 7.13 4.22
C ILE A 29 -2.33 7.23 2.69
N LEU A 30 -1.92 6.18 1.97
CA LEU A 30 -2.06 6.12 0.51
C LEU A 30 -3.53 6.27 0.09
N TRP A 31 -4.43 5.64 0.85
CA TRP A 31 -5.87 5.63 0.60
C TRP A 31 -6.57 6.96 0.93
N MET A 32 -6.04 7.77 1.83
CA MET A 32 -6.50 9.17 1.95
C MET A 32 -5.97 10.04 0.80
N GLY A 33 -4.70 9.85 0.44
CA GLY A 33 -4.06 10.61 -0.64
C GLY A 33 -4.73 10.39 -2.00
N TRP A 34 -5.00 9.14 -2.37
CA TRP A 34 -5.55 8.81 -3.69
C TRP A 34 -6.99 9.36 -3.90
N LEU A 35 -7.84 9.43 -2.86
CA LEU A 35 -9.24 9.84 -2.91
C LEU A 35 -9.28 11.34 -3.06
N SER A 36 -8.43 12.00 -2.28
CA SER A 36 -8.21 13.44 -2.35
C SER A 36 -7.75 13.85 -3.74
N LEU A 37 -6.81 13.13 -4.36
CA LEU A 37 -6.37 13.40 -5.74
C LEU A 37 -7.43 13.07 -6.79
N MET A 38 -8.17 11.98 -6.64
CA MET A 38 -9.27 11.62 -7.52
C MET A 38 -10.35 12.71 -7.52
N LEU A 39 -10.79 13.15 -6.34
CA LEU A 39 -11.74 14.25 -6.17
C LEU A 39 -11.18 15.56 -6.76
N THR A 40 -9.90 15.84 -6.55
CA THR A 40 -9.23 17.02 -7.14
C THR A 40 -9.23 16.94 -8.66
N ALA A 41 -8.95 15.77 -9.24
CA ALA A 41 -8.94 15.57 -10.68
C ALA A 41 -10.33 15.77 -11.30
N PHE A 42 -11.39 15.24 -10.68
CA PHE A 42 -12.77 15.49 -11.12
C PHE A 42 -13.18 16.96 -10.94
N GLY A 43 -12.85 17.58 -9.81
CA GLY A 43 -13.14 19.00 -9.55
C GLY A 43 -12.49 19.95 -10.55
N GLN A 44 -11.30 19.61 -11.04
CA GLN A 44 -10.56 20.37 -12.05
C GLN A 44 -10.92 19.98 -13.50
N ARG A 45 -12.03 19.25 -13.72
CA ARG A 45 -12.49 18.73 -15.02
C ARG A 45 -11.46 17.85 -15.75
N ARG A 46 -10.53 17.23 -15.02
CA ARG A 46 -9.52 16.31 -15.55
C ARG A 46 -10.02 14.87 -15.44
N TRP A 47 -11.15 14.61 -16.08
CA TRP A 47 -11.88 13.34 -16.03
C TRP A 47 -11.00 12.14 -16.35
N LEU A 48 -10.13 12.26 -17.37
CA LEU A 48 -9.21 11.18 -17.76
C LEU A 48 -8.30 10.75 -16.60
N TRP A 49 -7.80 11.71 -15.83
CA TRP A 49 -6.99 11.45 -14.63
C TRP A 49 -7.83 10.94 -13.47
N GLY A 50 -9.04 11.46 -13.27
CA GLY A 50 -9.98 10.94 -12.28
C GLY A 50 -10.28 9.45 -12.51
N PHE A 51 -10.57 9.06 -13.75
CA PHE A 51 -10.76 7.66 -14.13
C PHE A 51 -9.48 6.84 -14.06
N ALA A 52 -8.33 7.39 -14.45
CA ALA A 52 -7.05 6.70 -14.33
C ALA A 52 -6.71 6.39 -12.86
N ILE A 53 -6.95 7.33 -11.94
CA ILE A 53 -6.77 7.11 -10.49
C ILE A 53 -7.78 6.10 -9.95
N LEU A 54 -9.02 6.11 -10.45
CA LEU A 54 -10.04 5.12 -10.04
C LEU A 54 -9.68 3.69 -10.47
N LEU A 55 -9.20 3.50 -11.70
CA LEU A 55 -8.85 2.19 -12.27
C LEU A 55 -7.49 1.69 -11.80
N LEU A 56 -6.50 2.57 -11.76
CA LEU A 56 -5.10 2.27 -11.54
C LEU A 56 -4.55 3.15 -10.41
N PRO A 57 -5.09 3.02 -9.20
CA PRO A 57 -4.80 3.95 -8.12
C PRO A 57 -3.32 4.03 -7.73
N VAL A 58 -2.66 2.89 -7.59
CA VAL A 58 -1.27 2.81 -7.14
C VAL A 58 -0.30 3.48 -8.13
N PRO A 59 -0.38 3.24 -9.45
CA PRO A 59 0.50 3.92 -10.40
C PRO A 59 -0.02 5.31 -10.86
N ALA A 60 -1.33 5.52 -11.01
CA ALA A 60 -1.87 6.76 -11.56
C ALA A 60 -1.89 7.90 -10.53
N SER A 61 -2.11 7.63 -9.24
CA SER A 61 -2.10 8.68 -8.21
C SER A 61 -0.73 9.35 -8.00
N PRO A 62 0.42 8.65 -7.89
CA PRO A 62 1.72 9.31 -7.82
C PRO A 62 2.09 9.97 -9.15
N CYS A 63 1.71 9.40 -10.29
CA CYS A 63 1.93 10.02 -11.59
C CYS A 63 1.18 11.36 -11.71
N PHE A 64 -0.08 11.40 -11.27
CA PHE A 64 -0.87 12.63 -11.18
C PHE A 64 -0.25 13.64 -10.22
N ALA A 65 0.20 13.19 -9.04
CA ALA A 65 0.84 14.03 -8.04
C ALA A 65 2.12 14.71 -8.56
N LEU A 66 2.95 13.96 -9.29
CA LEU A 66 4.19 14.47 -9.91
C LEU A 66 3.91 15.40 -11.09
N ARG A 67 2.89 15.10 -11.91
CA ARG A 67 2.54 15.93 -13.08
C ARG A 67 1.82 17.22 -12.69
N HIS A 68 1.13 17.23 -11.56
CA HIS A 68 0.32 18.35 -11.08
C HIS A 68 0.59 18.72 -9.62
N PRO A 69 1.83 19.13 -9.29
CA PRO A 69 2.28 19.33 -7.92
C PRO A 69 1.53 20.44 -7.17
N THR A 70 0.95 21.40 -7.90
CA THR A 70 0.29 22.59 -7.34
C THR A 70 -1.20 22.42 -7.05
N LEU A 71 -1.87 21.39 -7.60
CA LEU A 71 -3.33 21.25 -7.46
C LEU A 71 -3.76 20.85 -6.05
N ASN A 72 -3.03 19.95 -5.41
CA ASN A 72 -3.31 19.52 -4.04
C ASN A 72 -2.01 19.07 -3.35
N PRO A 73 -1.21 20.00 -2.81
CA PRO A 73 0.10 19.69 -2.26
C PRO A 73 0.04 18.77 -1.04
N TRP A 74 -1.06 18.80 -0.28
CA TRP A 74 -1.28 17.91 0.85
C TRP A 74 -1.53 16.46 0.39
N ALA A 75 -2.45 16.26 -0.56
CA ALA A 75 -2.74 14.94 -1.10
C ALA A 75 -1.54 14.35 -1.86
N ASN A 76 -0.76 15.20 -2.54
CA ASN A 76 0.50 14.80 -3.19
C ASN A 76 1.49 14.23 -2.17
N ARG A 77 1.66 14.91 -1.02
CA ARG A 77 2.52 14.42 0.06
C ARG A 77 2.01 13.10 0.64
N LEU A 78 0.71 12.97 0.87
CA LEU A 78 0.11 11.72 1.38
C LEU A 78 0.37 10.54 0.44
N VAL A 79 0.14 10.69 -0.86
CA VAL A 79 0.41 9.60 -1.81
C VAL A 79 1.88 9.24 -1.85
N LEU A 80 2.79 10.23 -1.89
CA LEU A 80 4.23 9.97 -1.94
C LEU A 80 4.74 9.30 -0.65
N TRP A 81 4.36 9.82 0.52
CA TRP A 81 4.75 9.22 1.81
C TRP A 81 4.09 7.86 2.02
N GLY A 82 2.82 7.73 1.66
CA GLY A 82 2.09 6.47 1.68
C GLY A 82 2.76 5.43 0.80
N LEU A 83 3.22 5.80 -0.41
CA LEU A 83 3.93 4.90 -1.31
C LEU A 83 5.30 4.50 -0.74
N LEU A 84 6.04 5.48 -0.20
CA LEU A 84 7.37 5.27 0.37
C LEU A 84 7.33 4.38 1.62
N LEU A 85 6.28 4.48 2.43
CA LEU A 85 6.03 3.55 3.55
C LEU A 85 5.51 2.20 3.05
N SER A 86 4.46 2.19 2.23
CA SER A 86 3.77 0.96 1.86
C SER A 86 4.59 0.02 0.98
N LEU A 87 5.41 0.51 0.04
CA LEU A 87 6.23 -0.35 -0.82
C LEU A 87 7.21 -1.24 -0.05
N PRO A 88 8.14 -0.71 0.77
CA PRO A 88 9.09 -1.54 1.50
C PRO A 88 8.36 -2.44 2.49
N ILE A 89 7.28 -1.98 3.12
CA ILE A 89 6.51 -2.80 4.03
C ILE A 89 5.80 -3.94 3.27
N LEU A 90 5.20 -3.70 2.11
CA LEU A 90 4.58 -4.74 1.29
C LEU A 90 5.60 -5.77 0.82
N VAL A 91 6.79 -5.33 0.43
CA VAL A 91 7.89 -6.23 0.05
C VAL A 91 8.31 -7.08 1.25
N LEU A 92 8.47 -6.48 2.44
CA LEU A 92 8.80 -7.20 3.66
C LEU A 92 7.69 -8.18 4.06
N THR A 93 6.43 -7.79 3.98
CA THR A 93 5.28 -8.66 4.29
C THR A 93 5.18 -9.81 3.31
N GLY A 94 5.36 -9.55 2.01
CA GLY A 94 5.36 -10.57 0.97
C GLY A 94 6.53 -11.54 1.11
N TRP A 95 7.74 -11.03 1.38
CA TRP A 95 8.92 -11.82 1.68
C TRP A 95 8.72 -12.70 2.91
N TRP A 96 8.17 -12.13 3.99
CA TRP A 96 7.89 -12.85 5.21
C TRP A 96 6.80 -13.92 5.03
N GLY A 97 5.76 -13.63 4.25
CA GLY A 97 4.76 -14.61 3.84
C GLY A 97 5.34 -15.75 2.98
N TRP A 98 6.29 -15.43 2.09
CA TRP A 98 7.03 -16.43 1.32
C TRP A 98 7.89 -17.33 2.20
N LEU A 99 8.60 -16.76 3.18
CA LEU A 99 9.34 -17.53 4.19
C LEU A 99 8.41 -18.45 4.98
N ALA A 100 7.25 -17.94 5.41
CA ALA A 100 6.25 -18.74 6.10
C ALA A 100 5.77 -19.92 5.23
N LEU A 101 5.53 -19.71 3.93
CA LEU A 101 5.10 -20.77 3.01
C LEU A 101 6.19 -21.82 2.73
N THR A 102 7.44 -21.39 2.59
CA THR A 102 8.58 -22.28 2.29
C THR A 102 9.06 -23.06 3.52
N GLN A 103 8.98 -22.48 4.72
CA GLN A 103 9.35 -23.16 5.97
C GLN A 103 8.20 -24.00 6.54
N ALA A 104 6.94 -23.67 6.25
CA ALA A 104 5.77 -24.48 6.63
C ALA A 104 5.46 -25.63 5.66
N ALA A 105 6.20 -25.76 4.55
CA ALA A 105 6.13 -26.92 3.68
C ALA A 105 6.89 -28.08 4.33
N PRO A 106 6.24 -29.24 4.61
CA PRO A 106 6.95 -30.38 5.15
C PRO A 106 8.01 -30.83 4.14
N ALA A 107 9.22 -31.13 4.62
CA ALA A 107 10.22 -31.84 3.84
C ALA A 107 9.57 -33.12 3.28
N ALA A 108 9.45 -33.19 1.96
CA ALA A 108 9.05 -34.41 1.26
C ALA A 108 10.15 -35.46 1.37
#